data_AF-A0A193QFS9-F1
#
_entry.id   AF-A0A193QFS9-F1
#
_cell.length_a   1.000
_cell.length_b   1.000
_cell.length_c   1.000
_cell.angle_alpha   90.00
_cell.angle_beta   90.00
_cell.angle_gamma   90.00
#
_symmetry.space_group_name_H-M   'P 1'
#
loop_
_entity.id
_entity.type
_entity.pdbx_description
1 polymer ?
#
loop_
_entity_poly.entity_id
_entity_poly.type
_entity_poly.pdbx_seq_one_letter_code
_entity_poly.pdbx_strand_id
1 'polypeptide(L)'
;MVHAVQIGCARIFTFFSIGQVVWTYISLQLTESCNGFVQFDYIIEQSSTSFCSLILRILSRNVIVFAHNFIIIAIVITLVDPGWHLETLWFLPGLLILTTSLFFCSIILAIICTQFRYVLMIMQNLLIIAFYFTPIMWRTEQVPPAMGFVE
;
A
#
# COMPACT_ATOMS: atom_id res chain seq x y z
N MET A 1 3.79 -34.98 -8.22
CA MET A 1 4.67 -33.86 -8.65
C MET A 1 3.87 -32.62 -9.06
N VAL A 2 2.89 -32.72 -9.97
CA VAL A 2 2.07 -31.56 -10.41
C VAL A 2 1.35 -30.84 -9.24
N HIS A 3 0.70 -31.59 -8.34
CA HIS A 3 0.03 -30.99 -7.17
C HIS A 3 0.98 -30.27 -6.21
N ALA A 4 2.21 -30.79 -6.00
CA ALA A 4 3.20 -30.14 -5.14
C ALA A 4 3.74 -28.83 -5.75
N VAL A 5 3.91 -28.78 -7.08
CA VAL A 5 4.27 -27.56 -7.81
C VAL A 5 3.15 -26.53 -7.73
N GLN A 6 1.90 -26.94 -7.88
CA GLN A 6 0.73 -26.05 -7.83
C GLN A 6 0.56 -25.37 -6.45
N ILE A 7 0.83 -26.10 -5.36
CA ILE A 7 0.81 -25.58 -4.00
C ILE A 7 1.94 -24.57 -3.78
N GLY A 8 3.15 -24.84 -4.30
CA GLY A 8 4.28 -23.92 -4.24
C GLY A 8 4.02 -22.60 -4.98
N CYS A 9 3.50 -22.67 -6.20
CA CYS A 9 3.14 -21.48 -6.99
C CYS A 9 2.02 -20.65 -6.33
N ALA A 10 1.00 -21.30 -5.76
CA ALA A 10 -0.10 -20.63 -5.08
C ALA A 10 0.36 -19.84 -3.83
N ARG A 11 1.32 -20.40 -3.07
CA ARG A 11 1.90 -19.73 -1.91
C ARG A 11 2.66 -18.45 -2.30
N ILE A 12 3.48 -18.51 -3.36
CA ILE A 12 4.20 -17.34 -3.88
C ILE A 12 3.23 -16.25 -4.36
N PHE A 13 2.19 -16.64 -5.10
CA PHE A 13 1.16 -15.70 -5.58
C PHE A 13 0.44 -15.01 -4.41
N THR A 14 0.06 -15.76 -3.39
CA THR A 14 -0.61 -15.20 -2.19
C THR A 14 0.26 -14.18 -1.48
N PHE A 15 1.56 -14.47 -1.29
CA PHE A 15 2.50 -13.51 -0.70
C PHE A 15 2.65 -12.24 -1.54
N PHE A 16 2.75 -12.39 -2.86
CA PHE A 16 2.83 -11.25 -3.76
C PHE A 16 1.56 -10.40 -3.73
N SER A 17 0.37 -11.02 -3.75
CA SER A 17 -0.91 -10.33 -3.68
C SER A 17 -1.06 -9.50 -2.40
N ILE A 18 -0.62 -10.02 -1.25
CA ILE A 18 -0.66 -9.29 0.03
C ILE A 18 0.19 -8.02 -0.04
N GLY A 19 1.44 -8.13 -0.50
CA GLY A 19 2.33 -6.99 -0.64
C GLY A 19 1.82 -5.96 -1.64
N GLN A 20 1.24 -6.42 -2.75
CA GLN A 20 0.70 -5.55 -3.80
C GLN A 20 -0.45 -4.68 -3.31
N VAL A 21 -1.36 -5.21 -2.48
CA VAL A 21 -2.49 -4.42 -1.96
C VAL A 21 -2.02 -3.36 -0.97
N VAL A 22 -1.09 -3.70 -0.07
CA VAL A 22 -0.50 -2.73 0.87
C VAL A 22 0.22 -1.63 0.11
N TRP A 23 1.01 -1.98 -0.90
CA TRP A 23 1.69 -1.00 -1.74
C TRP A 23 0.73 -0.11 -2.53
N THR A 24 -0.34 -0.70 -3.07
CA THR A 24 -1.38 0.03 -3.78
C THR A 24 -2.04 1.08 -2.88
N TYR A 25 -2.28 0.74 -1.61
CA TYR A 25 -2.82 1.70 -0.63
C TYR A 25 -1.86 2.86 -0.33
N ILE A 26 -0.57 2.57 -0.12
CA ILE A 26 0.46 3.61 0.06
C ILE A 26 0.50 4.53 -1.16
N SER A 27 0.57 3.95 -2.36
CA SER A 27 0.65 4.70 -3.62
C SER A 27 -0.57 5.56 -3.88
N LEU A 28 -1.77 5.03 -3.60
CA LEU A 28 -3.04 5.74 -3.72
C LEU A 28 -3.07 6.93 -2.75
N GLN A 29 -2.72 6.70 -1.48
CA GLN A 29 -2.74 7.75 -0.45
C GLN A 29 -1.79 8.90 -0.80
N LEU A 30 -0.57 8.61 -1.22
CA LEU A 30 0.41 9.64 -1.57
C LEU A 30 0.00 10.42 -2.82
N THR A 31 -0.49 9.73 -3.85
CA THR A 31 -0.92 10.37 -5.10
C THR A 31 -2.15 11.27 -4.90
N GLU A 32 -3.14 10.79 -4.17
CA GLU A 32 -4.35 11.57 -3.85
C GLU A 32 -4.05 12.74 -2.93
N SER A 33 -3.06 12.62 -2.04
CA SER A 33 -2.64 13.73 -1.18
C SER A 33 -1.97 14.85 -1.98
N CYS A 34 -1.18 14.51 -3.01
CA CYS A 34 -0.63 15.50 -3.95
C CYS A 34 -1.73 16.20 -4.76
N ASN A 35 -2.78 15.48 -5.13
CA ASN A 35 -3.83 15.99 -6.01
C ASN A 35 -4.95 16.74 -5.25
N GLY A 36 -5.22 16.33 -4.00
CA GLY A 36 -6.33 16.83 -3.20
C GLY A 36 -6.37 18.35 -3.03
N PHE A 37 -5.22 19.00 -2.88
CA PHE A 37 -5.16 20.46 -2.75
C PHE A 37 -5.55 21.20 -4.03
N VAL A 38 -5.21 20.65 -5.19
CA VAL A 38 -5.57 21.24 -6.49
C VAL A 38 -7.06 21.04 -6.77
N GLN A 39 -7.64 19.90 -6.39
CA GLN A 39 -9.07 19.62 -6.59
C GLN A 39 -9.97 20.39 -5.64
N PHE A 40 -9.51 20.67 -4.42
CA PHE A 40 -10.32 21.31 -3.38
C PHE A 40 -10.06 22.82 -3.23
N ASP A 41 -9.28 23.43 -4.12
CA ASP A 41 -9.01 24.87 -4.14
C ASP A 41 -10.30 25.71 -4.04
N TYR A 42 -11.32 25.35 -4.82
CA TYR A 42 -12.65 25.97 -4.78
C TYR A 42 -13.36 25.83 -3.43
N ILE A 43 -13.17 24.70 -2.71
CA ILE A 43 -13.78 24.45 -1.41
C ILE A 43 -13.06 25.22 -0.30
N ILE A 44 -11.75 25.42 -0.44
CA ILE A 44 -10.93 26.21 0.48
C ILE A 44 -11.29 27.70 0.37
N GLU A 45 -11.59 28.19 -0.84
CA GLU A 45 -12.02 29.58 -1.05
C GLU A 45 -13.42 29.87 -0.49
N GLN A 46 -14.33 28.89 -0.51
CA GLN A 46 -15.71 29.07 -0.04
C GLN A 46 -15.94 28.65 1.43
N SER A 47 -15.03 27.88 2.02
CA SER A 47 -15.16 27.42 3.41
C SER A 47 -13.82 27.52 4.15
N SER A 48 -13.83 28.10 5.35
CA SER A 48 -12.68 28.18 6.25
C SER A 48 -12.35 26.83 6.90
N THR A 49 -12.13 25.79 6.10
CA THR A 49 -11.84 24.43 6.57
C THR A 49 -10.34 24.22 6.74
N SER A 50 -9.91 23.66 7.87
CA SER A 50 -8.49 23.39 8.15
C SER A 50 -7.88 22.33 7.22
N PHE A 51 -6.62 22.51 6.82
CA PHE A 51 -5.88 21.60 5.93
C PHE A 51 -5.85 20.14 6.41
N CYS A 52 -5.75 19.90 7.72
CA CYS A 52 -5.81 18.55 8.28
C CYS A 52 -7.16 17.84 8.02
N SER A 53 -8.27 18.58 7.99
CA SER A 53 -9.60 18.00 7.74
C SER A 53 -9.76 17.51 6.31
N LEU A 54 -9.13 18.19 5.34
CA LEU A 54 -9.11 17.78 3.93
C LEU A 54 -8.30 16.49 3.75
N ILE A 55 -7.12 16.40 4.36
CA ILE A 55 -6.29 15.18 4.29
C ILE A 55 -6.97 14.02 5.00
N LEU A 56 -7.62 14.25 6.15
CA LEU A 56 -8.37 13.20 6.85
C LEU A 56 -9.50 12.63 6.00
N ARG A 57 -10.21 13.47 5.23
CA ARG A 57 -11.27 13.05 4.30
C ARG A 57 -10.73 12.17 3.16
N ILE A 58 -9.57 12.54 2.60
CA ILE A 58 -8.90 11.74 1.57
C ILE A 58 -8.47 10.40 2.17
N LEU A 59 -7.86 10.43 3.35
CA LEU A 59 -7.40 9.25 4.07
C LEU A 59 -8.56 8.30 4.40
N SER A 60 -9.69 8.79 4.90
CA SER A 60 -10.85 7.96 5.19
C SER A 60 -11.37 7.26 3.93
N ARG A 61 -11.37 7.94 2.78
CA ARG A 61 -11.79 7.34 1.51
C ARG A 61 -10.81 6.24 1.08
N ASN A 62 -9.52 6.48 1.20
CA ASN A 62 -8.49 5.52 0.81
C ASN A 62 -8.46 4.30 1.74
N VAL A 63 -8.78 4.47 3.02
CA VAL A 63 -8.97 3.35 3.96
C VAL A 63 -10.15 2.46 3.53
N ILE A 64 -11.26 3.04 3.06
CA ILE A 64 -12.40 2.26 2.53
C ILE A 64 -11.99 1.47 1.29
N VAL A 65 -11.24 2.08 0.36
CA VAL A 65 -10.73 1.39 -0.83
C VAL A 65 -9.79 0.25 -0.45
N PHE A 66 -8.90 0.47 0.52
CA PHE A 66 -8.03 -0.58 1.05
C PHE A 66 -8.83 -1.72 1.68
N ALA A 67 -9.83 -1.41 2.50
CA ALA A 67 -10.70 -2.41 3.10
C ALA A 67 -11.44 -3.24 2.04
N HIS A 68 -11.86 -2.62 0.93
CA HIS A 68 -12.45 -3.33 -0.20
C HIS A 68 -11.44 -4.26 -0.88
N ASN A 69 -10.21 -3.80 -1.13
CA ASN A 69 -9.15 -4.61 -1.72
C ASN A 69 -8.71 -5.76 -0.80
N PHE A 70 -8.82 -5.60 0.51
CA PHE A 70 -8.51 -6.65 1.49
C PHE A 70 -9.45 -7.86 1.38
N ILE A 71 -10.71 -7.66 0.95
CA ILE A 71 -11.65 -8.78 0.73
C ILE A 71 -11.11 -9.77 -0.32
N ILE A 72 -10.44 -9.26 -1.36
CA ILE A 72 -9.85 -10.10 -2.41
C ILE A 72 -8.77 -11.01 -1.80
N ILE A 73 -7.93 -10.48 -0.90
CA ILE A 73 -6.91 -11.26 -0.19
C ILE A 73 -7.55 -12.31 0.71
N ALA A 74 -8.59 -11.95 1.47
CA ALA A 74 -9.28 -12.88 2.36
C ALA A 74 -9.77 -14.12 1.59
N ILE A 75 -10.32 -13.93 0.38
CA ILE A 75 -10.75 -15.02 -0.49
C ILE A 75 -9.55 -15.89 -0.93
N VAL A 76 -8.44 -15.28 -1.35
CA VAL A 76 -7.24 -16.03 -1.79
C VAL A 76 -6.63 -16.85 -0.64
N ILE A 77 -6.56 -16.31 0.57
CA ILE A 77 -6.03 -17.03 1.74
C ILE A 77 -6.91 -18.22 2.10
N THR A 78 -8.24 -18.07 2.05
CA THR A 78 -9.17 -19.19 2.36
C THR A 78 -9.07 -20.37 1.40
N LEU A 79 -8.56 -20.16 0.18
CA LEU A 79 -8.39 -21.23 -0.82
C LEU A 79 -7.08 -22.01 -0.68
N VAL A 80 -6.05 -21.44 -0.04
CA VAL A 80 -4.70 -22.03 0.03
C VAL A 80 -4.46 -22.77 1.34
N ASP A 81 -4.90 -22.23 2.50
CA ASP A 81 -4.82 -22.91 3.79
C ASP A 81 -5.79 -22.26 4.81
N PRO A 82 -6.69 -23.02 5.48
CA PRO A 82 -7.61 -22.50 6.49
C PRO A 82 -6.94 -22.39 7.86
N GLY A 83 -5.79 -21.72 7.93
CA GLY A 83 -5.08 -21.45 9.19
C GLY A 83 -5.44 -20.07 9.74
N TRP A 84 -6.69 -19.86 10.17
CA TRP A 84 -7.06 -18.63 10.88
C TRP A 84 -6.40 -18.65 12.26
N HIS A 85 -5.14 -18.21 12.31
CA HIS A 85 -4.39 -18.10 13.55
C HIS A 85 -4.72 -16.78 14.25
N LEU A 86 -4.68 -16.77 15.59
CA LEU A 86 -4.83 -15.55 16.40
C LEU A 86 -3.80 -14.46 16.06
N GLU A 87 -2.70 -14.84 15.39
CA GLU A 87 -1.69 -13.94 14.81
C GLU A 87 -2.28 -12.95 13.79
N THR A 88 -3.40 -13.29 13.12
CA THR A 88 -4.07 -12.36 12.20
C THR A 88 -4.57 -11.11 12.91
N LEU A 89 -4.79 -11.15 14.22
CA LEU A 89 -5.24 -9.98 14.99
C LEU A 89 -4.16 -8.88 15.08
N TRP A 90 -2.87 -9.25 14.96
CA TRP A 90 -1.74 -8.31 14.89
C TRP A 90 -1.71 -7.47 13.61
N PHE A 91 -2.52 -7.81 12.60
CA PHE A 91 -2.68 -7.00 11.41
C PHE A 91 -3.30 -5.62 11.71
N LEU A 92 -4.26 -5.55 12.63
CA LEU A 92 -4.97 -4.31 12.96
C LEU A 92 -4.06 -3.21 13.53
N PRO A 93 -3.17 -3.47 14.51
CA PRO A 93 -2.22 -2.46 14.97
C PRO A 93 -1.20 -2.08 13.89
N GLY A 94 -0.76 -3.02 13.06
CA GLY A 94 0.12 -2.72 11.92
C GLY A 94 -0.52 -1.73 10.94
N LEU A 95 -1.80 -1.92 10.66
CA LEU A 95 -2.58 -1.02 9.81
C LEU A 95 -2.72 0.38 10.43
N LEU A 96 -3.01 0.48 11.73
CA LEU A 96 -3.13 1.77 12.42
C LEU A 96 -1.82 2.57 12.39
N ILE A 97 -0.69 1.90 12.65
CA ILE A 97 0.63 2.53 12.57
C ILE A 97 0.90 3.01 11.15
N LEU A 98 0.65 2.17 10.15
CA LEU A 98 0.89 2.50 8.74
C LEU A 98 0.03 3.67 8.28
N THR A 99 -1.28 3.67 8.60
CA THR A 99 -2.18 4.79 8.26
C THR A 99 -1.76 6.08 8.96
N THR A 100 -1.31 6.02 10.21
CA THR A 100 -0.81 7.19 10.95
C THR A 100 0.47 7.74 10.32
N SER A 101 1.44 6.88 9.99
CA SER A 101 2.68 7.29 9.31
C SER A 101 2.38 7.90 7.94
N LEU A 102 1.45 7.29 7.18
CA LEU A 102 0.99 7.84 5.90
C LEU A 102 0.30 9.19 6.07
N PHE A 103 -0.48 9.39 7.13
CA PHE A 103 -1.12 10.68 7.41
C PHE A 103 -0.08 11.80 7.58
N PHE A 104 0.95 11.58 8.40
CA PHE A 104 2.04 12.55 8.57
C PHE A 104 2.80 12.80 7.26
N CYS A 105 3.13 11.74 6.52
CA CYS A 105 3.79 11.87 5.22
C CYS A 105 2.93 12.66 4.22
N SER A 106 1.62 12.38 4.19
CA SER A 106 0.64 13.05 3.32
C SER A 106 0.56 14.55 3.58
N ILE A 107 0.63 14.98 4.86
CA ILE A 107 0.65 16.40 5.22
C ILE A 107 1.90 17.10 4.65
N ILE A 108 3.08 16.49 4.81
CA ILE A 108 4.33 17.05 4.29
C ILE A 108 4.28 17.13 2.76
N LEU A 109 3.83 16.06 2.10
CA LEU A 109 3.70 16.00 0.65
C LEU A 109 2.73 17.05 0.11
N ALA A 110 1.59 17.21 0.79
CA ALA A 110 0.57 18.19 0.46
C ALA A 110 1.12 19.62 0.46
N ILE A 111 1.86 20.01 1.50
CA ILE A 111 2.47 21.34 1.60
C ILE A 111 3.41 21.57 0.40
N ILE A 112 4.26 20.59 0.08
CA ILE A 112 5.19 20.68 -1.06
C ILE A 112 4.42 20.82 -2.39
N CYS A 113 3.31 20.10 -2.56
CA CYS A 113 2.50 20.14 -3.78
C CYS A 113 1.76 21.47 -3.99
N THR A 114 1.44 22.21 -2.92
CA THR A 114 0.85 23.57 -3.07
C THR A 114 1.83 24.56 -3.69
N GLN A 115 3.13 24.38 -3.46
CA GLN A 115 4.17 25.25 -4.01
C GLN A 115 4.62 24.82 -5.42
N PHE A 116 4.65 23.50 -5.70
CA PHE A 116 5.16 22.95 -6.95
C PHE A 116 4.20 21.93 -7.58
N ARG A 117 3.39 22.39 -8.53
CA ARG A 117 2.39 21.55 -9.25
C ARG A 117 3.01 20.38 -10.04
N TYR A 118 4.31 20.41 -10.32
CA TYR A 118 5.04 19.34 -11.01
C TYR A 118 5.34 18.12 -10.13
N VAL A 119 5.19 18.25 -8.80
CA VAL A 119 5.52 17.18 -7.84
C VAL A 119 4.59 15.98 -8.00
N LEU A 120 3.34 16.17 -8.42
CA LEU A 120 2.40 15.07 -8.67
C LEU A 120 2.96 14.05 -9.68
N MET A 121 3.45 14.54 -10.82
CA MET A 121 3.95 13.67 -11.89
C MET A 121 5.27 13.00 -11.51
N ILE A 122 6.12 13.69 -10.76
CA ILE A 122 7.36 13.13 -10.21
C ILE A 122 7.01 12.01 -9.22
N MET A 123 6.06 12.22 -8.32
CA MET A 123 5.64 11.24 -7.31
C MET A 123 5.10 9.96 -7.96
N GLN A 124 4.29 10.05 -9.01
CA GLN A 124 3.80 8.86 -9.72
C GLN A 124 4.94 7.99 -10.27
N ASN A 125 5.97 8.61 -10.86
CA ASN A 125 7.15 7.90 -11.35
C ASN A 125 8.01 7.37 -10.18
N LEU A 126 8.15 8.14 -9.11
CA LEU A 126 8.88 7.74 -7.92
C LEU A 126 8.25 6.52 -7.23
N LEU A 127 6.92 6.47 -7.13
CA LEU A 127 6.20 5.33 -6.56
C LEU A 127 6.42 4.05 -7.37
N ILE A 128 6.50 4.14 -8.70
CA ILE A 128 6.83 2.99 -9.54
C ILE A 128 8.25 2.50 -9.23
N ILE A 129 9.24 3.39 -9.16
CA ILE A 129 10.63 3.03 -8.87
C ILE A 129 10.76 2.46 -7.45
N ALA A 130 10.09 3.09 -6.48
CA ALA A 130 10.10 2.67 -5.08
C ALA A 130 9.50 1.26 -4.90
N PHE A 131 8.47 0.90 -5.68
CA PHE A 131 7.92 -0.46 -5.68
C PHE A 131 8.97 -1.50 -6.04
N TYR A 132 9.75 -1.25 -7.09
CA TYR A 132 10.83 -2.15 -7.49
C TYR A 132 11.93 -2.25 -6.43
N PHE A 133 12.16 -1.18 -5.66
CA PHE A 133 13.15 -1.20 -4.59
C PHE A 133 12.65 -1.89 -3.32
N THR A 134 11.34 -1.89 -3.06
CA THR A 134 10.79 -2.61 -1.92
C THR A 134 10.94 -4.12 -2.09
N PRO A 135 11.39 -4.85 -1.05
CA PRO A 135 11.50 -6.32 -1.04
C PRO A 135 10.12 -7.03 -1.02
N ILE A 136 9.15 -6.47 -1.75
CA ILE A 136 7.85 -7.05 -2.09
C ILE A 136 8.01 -7.96 -3.33
N MET A 137 8.87 -7.55 -4.28
CA MET A 137 9.13 -8.27 -5.53
C MET A 137 10.16 -9.41 -5.37
N TRP A 138 11.10 -9.28 -4.43
CA TRP A 138 12.25 -10.18 -4.30
C TRP A 138 12.33 -10.70 -2.86
N ARG A 139 11.94 -11.97 -2.66
CA ARG A 139 12.34 -12.73 -1.47
C ARG A 139 13.37 -13.78 -1.86
N THR A 140 14.40 -13.90 -1.04
CA THR A 140 15.58 -14.78 -1.20
C THR A 140 15.24 -16.27 -1.27
N GLU A 141 14.01 -16.67 -0.96
CA GLU A 141 13.50 -18.04 -1.12
C GLU A 141 13.38 -18.48 -2.60
N GLN A 142 13.57 -17.56 -3.55
CA GLN A 142 13.56 -17.86 -4.98
C GLN A 142 14.93 -18.33 -5.52
N VAL A 143 15.97 -18.38 -4.68
CA VAL A 143 17.28 -18.93 -5.08
C VAL A 143 17.21 -20.46 -4.96
N PRO A 144 17.36 -21.22 -6.07
CA PRO A 144 17.49 -22.66 -5.98
C PRO A 144 18.63 -23.04 -5.02
N PRO A 145 18.51 -24.10 -4.21
CA PRO A 145 19.53 -24.51 -3.23
C PRO A 145 20.91 -24.83 -3.84
N ALA A 146 21.06 -24.82 -5.17
CA ALA A 146 22.28 -25.14 -5.90
C ALA A 146 23.32 -23.99 -5.97
N MET A 147 23.04 -22.81 -5.38
CA MET A 147 23.97 -21.68 -5.34
C MET A 147 24.27 -21.20 -3.93
N GLY A 148 24.16 -22.09 -2.94
CA GLY A 148 24.84 -21.92 -1.66
C GLY A 148 26.33 -22.22 -1.85
N PHE A 149 27.13 -21.18 -2.07
CA PHE A 149 28.56 -21.29 -1.79
C PHE A 149 28.73 -21.32 -0.26
N VAL A 150 29.40 -22.39 0.22
CA VAL A 150 29.99 -22.59 1.58
C VAL A 150 28.92 -22.87 2.66
N GLU A 151 28.76 -24.06 3.26
CA GLU A 151 29.53 -25.32 3.39
C GLU A 151 28.64 -26.56 3.21
#